data_AF-A0A443R2E4-F1
#
_entry.id   AF-A0A443R2E4-F1
#
_cell.length_a   1.000
_cell.length_b   1.000
_cell.length_c   1.000
_cell.angle_alpha   90.00
_cell.angle_beta   90.00
_cell.angle_gamma   90.00
#
_symmetry.space_group_name_H-M   'P 1'
#
loop_
_entity.id
_entity.type
_entity.pdbx_description
1 polymer ?
#
loop_
_entity_poly.entity_id
_entity_poly.type
_entity_poly.pdbx_seq_one_letter_code
_entity_poly.pdbx_strand_id
1 'polypeptide(L)' 'MTRGNQRELARQKAQKKQLEAQKRKGQHEKESNKGLSLEERRQRDADAMRLKQQKANEAKSNVVKS' A
#
# COMPACT_ATOMS: atom_id res chain seq x y z
N MET A 1 -29.52 -0.44 25.31
CA MET A 1 -28.72 -1.06 24.23
C MET A 1 -28.80 -0.33 22.87
N THR A 2 -29.78 0.54 22.62
CA THR A 2 -30.06 1.12 21.28
C THR A 2 -29.34 2.43 20.90
N ARG A 3 -28.35 2.89 21.67
CA ARG A 3 -27.55 4.10 21.36
C ARG A 3 -26.05 3.89 21.28
N GLY A 4 -25.49 2.94 22.03
CA GLY A 4 -24.06 2.59 21.98
C GLY A 4 -23.64 2.04 20.62
N ASN A 5 -24.51 1.21 20.01
CA ASN A 5 -24.28 0.64 18.69
C ASN A 5 -24.24 1.71 17.57
N GLN A 6 -25.12 2.71 17.65
CA GLN A 6 -25.17 3.77 16.63
C GLN A 6 -23.99 4.74 16.70
N ARG A 7 -23.50 5.04 17.91
CA ARG A 7 -22.30 5.87 18.08
C ARG A 7 -21.06 5.17 17.54
N GLU A 8 -20.93 3.87 17.83
CA GLU A 8 -19.79 3.10 17.35
C GLU A 8 -19.83 2.88 15.84
N LEU A 9 -21.02 2.61 15.28
CA LEU A 9 -21.23 2.56 13.84
C LEU A 9 -20.87 3.88 13.15
N ALA A 10 -21.22 5.03 13.74
CA ALA A 10 -20.86 6.34 13.20
C ALA A 10 -19.34 6.57 13.20
N ARG A 11 -18.63 6.18 14.27
CA ARG A 11 -17.16 6.25 14.33
C ARG A 11 -16.52 5.36 13.28
N GLN A 12 -16.98 4.11 13.14
CA GLN A 12 -16.48 3.20 12.12
C GLN A 12 -16.71 3.75 10.71
N LYS A 13 -17.88 4.33 10.44
CA LYS A 13 -18.18 4.99 9.16
C LYS A 13 -17.27 6.19 8.91
N ALA A 14 -17.00 7.02 9.92
CA ALA A 14 -16.10 8.16 9.81
C ALA A 14 -14.65 7.72 9.54
N GLN A 15 -14.15 6.73 10.30
CA GLN A 15 -12.83 6.15 10.10
C GLN A 15 -12.70 5.53 8.70
N LYS A 16 -13.70 4.75 8.27
CA LYS A 16 -13.74 4.15 6.93
C LYS A 16 -13.72 5.23 5.85
N LYS A 17 -14.49 6.30 6.00
CA LYS A 17 -14.51 7.44 5.06
C LYS A 17 -13.14 8.13 4.98
N GLN A 18 -12.46 8.31 6.13
CA GLN A 18 -11.12 8.88 6.18
C GLN A 18 -10.09 7.98 5.47
N LEU A 19 -10.15 6.67 5.71
CA LEU A 19 -9.28 5.68 5.06
C LEU A 19 -9.53 5.63 3.53
N GLU A 20 -10.79 5.69 3.10
CA GLU A 20 -11.13 5.75 1.68
C GLU A 20 -10.64 7.05 1.04
N ALA A 21 -10.77 8.19 1.72
CA ALA A 21 -10.23 9.46 1.24
C ALA A 21 -8.71 9.39 1.09
N GLN A 22 -7.99 8.78 2.03
CA GLN A 22 -6.54 8.56 1.93
C GLN A 22 -6.16 7.67 0.73
N LYS A 23 -6.95 6.62 0.42
CA LYS A 23 -6.72 5.76 -0.75
C LYS A 23 -6.95 6.48 -2.08
N ARG A 24 -7.89 7.44 -2.11
CA ARG A 24 -8.24 8.23 -3.30
C ARG A 24 -7.28 9.39 -3.57
N LYS A 25 -6.41 9.74 -2.62
CA LYS A 25 -5.36 10.75 -2.82
C LYS A 25 -4.54 10.43 -4.07
N GLY A 26 -4.27 11.44 -4.88
CA GLY A 26 -3.47 11.30 -6.09
C GLY A 26 -2.07 10.77 -5.76
N GLN A 27 -1.37 10.16 -6.72
CA GLN A 27 -0.03 9.58 -6.49
C GLN A 27 0.96 10.61 -5.92
N HIS A 28 0.81 11.90 -6.26
CA HIS A 28 1.64 12.98 -5.72
C HIS A 28 1.30 13.36 -4.26
N GLU A 29 0.07 13.12 -3.82
CA GLU A 29 -0.42 13.45 -2.47
C GLU A 29 -0.24 12.30 -1.48
N LYS A 30 0.13 11.11 -1.96
CA LYS A 30 0.49 9.98 -1.10
C LYS A 30 1.76 10.35 -0.35
N GLU A 31 1.74 10.16 0.97
CA GLU A 31 2.89 10.45 1.84
C GLU A 31 4.15 9.68 1.41
N SER A 32 4.00 8.45 0.91
CA SER A 32 5.09 7.62 0.37
C SER A 32 5.83 8.26 -0.82
N ASN A 33 5.17 9.20 -1.49
CA ASN A 33 5.64 9.85 -2.69
C ASN A 33 6.01 11.33 -2.46
N LYS A 34 5.83 11.84 -1.24
CA LYS A 34 6.09 13.23 -0.89
C LYS A 34 7.58 13.53 -1.03
N GLY A 35 7.92 14.58 -1.77
CA GLY A 35 9.30 15.05 -1.94
C GLY A 35 10.13 14.27 -2.97
N LEU A 36 9.54 13.29 -3.66
CA LEU A 36 10.24 12.57 -4.72
C LEU A 36 9.93 13.15 -6.10
N SER A 37 10.93 13.12 -6.97
CA SER A 37 10.74 13.37 -8.40
C SER A 37 10.04 12.18 -9.08
N LEU A 38 9.61 12.38 -10.34
CA LEU A 38 9.07 11.28 -11.14
C LEU A 38 10.12 10.20 -11.42
N GLU A 39 11.39 10.58 -11.55
CA GLU A 39 12.49 9.67 -11.85
C GLU A 39 12.82 8.78 -10.65
N GLU A 40 12.91 9.36 -9.45
CA GLU A 40 13.15 8.60 -8.21
C GLU A 40 12.01 7.61 -7.92
N ARG A 41 10.76 7.99 -8.22
CA ARG A 41 9.61 7.07 -8.14
C ARG A 41 9.77 5.88 -9.08
N ARG A 42 10.17 6.13 -10.34
CA ARG A 42 10.41 5.06 -11.32
C ARG A 42 11.57 4.14 -10.93
N GLN A 43 12.66 4.70 -10.41
CA GLN A 43 13.80 3.93 -9.95
C GLN A 43 13.41 3.00 -8.79
N ARG A 44 12.68 3.52 -7.80
CA ARG A 44 12.17 2.70 -6.69
C ARG A 44 11.29 1.56 -7.17
N ASP A 45 10.36 1.84 -8.08
CA ASP A 45 9.46 0.80 -8.62
C ASP A 45 10.25 -0.26 -9.40
N ALA A 46 11.27 0.16 -10.16
CA ALA A 46 12.17 -0.74 -10.87
C ALA A 46 13.01 -1.61 -9.92
N ASP A 47 13.55 -1.04 -8.84
CA ASP A 47 14.33 -1.77 -7.83
C ASP A 47 13.46 -2.81 -7.10
N ALA A 48 12.24 -2.43 -6.72
CA ALA A 48 11.28 -3.35 -6.11
C ALA A 48 10.94 -4.52 -7.04
N MET A 49 10.78 -4.26 -8.34
CA MET A 49 10.55 -5.30 -9.35
C MET A 49 11.77 -6.20 -9.55
N ARG A 50 12.98 -5.64 -9.57
CA ARG A 50 14.22 -6.42 -9.66
C ARG A 50 14.39 -7.36 -8.46
N LEU A 51 14.18 -6.85 -7.24
CA LEU A 51 14.22 -7.65 -6.02
C LEU A 51 13.14 -8.75 -6.04
N LYS A 52 11.93 -8.44 -6.50
CA LYS A 52 10.85 -9.42 -6.63
C LYS A 52 11.22 -10.53 -7.62
N GLN A 53 11.83 -10.18 -8.75
CA GLN A 53 12.27 -11.16 -9.75
C GLN A 53 13.42 -12.04 -9.23
N GLN A 54 14.38 -11.44 -8.51
CA GLN A 54 15.46 -12.19 -7.86
C GLN A 54 14.90 -13.20 -6.85
N LYS A 55 14.03 -12.76 -5.94
CA LYS A 55 13.37 -13.65 -4.97
C LYS A 55 12.54 -14.74 -5.64
N ALA A 56 11.82 -14.41 -6.72
CA ALA A 56 11.06 -15.41 -7.48
C ALA A 56 11.98 -16.44 -8.15
N ASN A 57 13.13 -16.03 -8.67
CA ASN A 57 14.11 -16.93 -9.26
C ASN A 57 14.80 -17.79 -8.19
N GLU A 58 15.15 -17.21 -7.04
CA GLU A 58 15.70 -17.94 -5.89
C GLU A 58 14.72 -18.99 -5.36
N ALA A 59 13.44 -18.63 -5.21
CA ALA A 59 12.40 -19.56 -4.82
C ALA A 59 12.26 -20.71 -5.82
N LYS A 60 12.26 -20.41 -7.14
CA LYS A 60 12.24 -21.43 -8.18
C LYS A 60 13.49 -22.33 -8.13
N SER A 61 14.68 -21.76 -7.93
CA SER A 61 15.90 -22.55 -7.83
C SER A 61 15.93 -23.44 -6.59
N ASN A 62 15.38 -22.97 -5.47
CA ASN A 62 15.30 -23.75 -4.24
C ASN A 62 14.29 -24.91 -4.37
N VAL A 63 13.17 -24.70 -5.05
CA VAL A 63 12.16 -25.75 -5.34
C VAL A 63 12.70 -26.82 -6.30
N VAL A 64 13.56 -26.47 -7.25
CA VAL A 64 14.15 -27.46 -8.18
C VAL A 64 15.26 -28.29 -7.50
N LYS A 65 15.84 -27.79 -6.41
CA LYS A 65 16.95 -28.43 -5.69
C LYS A 65 16.51 -29.34 -4.54
N SER A 66 15.24 -29.27 -4.14
CA SER A 66 14.56 -30.15 -3.18
C SER A 66 13.92 -31.33 -3.89
#